data_AF-A0A4U9DA25-F1
#
_entry.id   AF-A0A4U9DA25-F1
#
_cell.length_a   1.000
_cell.length_b   1.000
_cell.length_c   1.000
_cell.angle_alpha   90.00
_cell.angle_beta   90.00
_cell.angle_gamma   90.00
#
_symmetry.space_group_name_H-M   'P 1'
#
loop_
_entity.id
_entity.type
_entity.pdbx_description
1 polymer ?
#
loop_
_entity_poly.entity_id
_entity_poly.type
_entity_poly.pdbx_seq_one_letter_code
_entity_poly.pdbx_strand_id
1 'polypeptide(L)'
;MSADGKPVSPTEDNFANAAKGIDWSKSFAQDLTNQKGENAWPITSTTFILVHKASNKPEHTAEVLKFFDWAYKNGGKEANALDYATLPENVVEQVRAAWKTNVKDSSGKALY
;
A
#
# COMPACT_ATOMS: atom_id res chain seq x y z
N MET A 1 12.47 18.21 11.50
CA MET A 1 11.19 18.69 12.07
C MET A 1 10.06 18.20 11.18
N SER A 2 8.86 17.96 11.71
CA SER A 2 7.64 17.66 10.95
C SER A 2 7.14 18.90 10.20
N ALA A 3 6.11 18.75 9.37
CA ALA A 3 5.46 19.86 8.67
C ALA A 3 4.90 20.93 9.63
N ASP A 4 4.52 20.52 10.84
CA ASP A 4 4.02 21.40 11.91
C ASP A 4 5.16 22.03 12.74
N GLY A 5 6.42 21.87 12.33
CA GLY A 5 7.58 22.48 13.00
C GLY A 5 7.99 21.81 14.30
N LYS A 6 7.50 20.60 14.60
CA LYS A 6 7.85 19.85 15.81
C LYS A 6 9.01 18.87 15.55
N PRO A 7 9.90 18.60 16.53
CA PRO A 7 10.84 17.49 16.43
C PRO A 7 10.06 16.17 16.37
N VAL A 8 10.52 15.23 15.54
CA VAL A 8 9.91 13.91 15.34
C VAL A 8 11.04 12.92 15.02
N SER A 9 10.91 11.67 15.45
CA SER A 9 11.86 10.58 15.16
C SER A 9 11.33 9.66 14.04
N PRO A 10 12.21 9.03 13.25
CA PRO A 10 11.80 8.08 12.22
C PRO A 10 11.44 6.74 12.86
N THR A 11 10.15 6.48 13.02
CA THR A 11 9.62 5.23 13.59
C THR A 11 8.43 4.76 12.77
N GLU A 12 8.12 3.47 12.84
CA GLU A 12 6.96 2.85 12.18
C GLU A 12 5.67 3.67 12.40
N ASP A 13 5.35 3.97 13.67
CA ASP A 13 4.18 4.77 14.05
C ASP A 13 4.16 6.14 13.39
N ASN A 14 5.33 6.80 13.29
CA ASN A 14 5.45 8.14 12.72
C ASN A 14 5.36 8.14 11.19
N PHE A 15 5.74 7.04 10.54
CA PHE A 15 5.47 6.82 9.12
C PHE A 15 3.97 6.60 8.89
N ALA A 16 3.32 5.78 9.71
CA ALA A 16 1.86 5.58 9.67
C ALA A 16 1.10 6.89 9.91
N ASN A 17 1.57 7.74 10.83
CA ASN A 17 0.99 9.06 11.11
C ASN A 17 0.97 9.97 9.88
N ALA A 18 2.02 9.94 9.04
CA ALA A 18 2.07 10.73 7.82
C ALA A 18 1.00 10.30 6.79
N ALA A 19 0.46 9.08 6.88
CA ALA A 19 -0.57 8.56 5.98
C ALA A 19 -2.01 8.74 6.51
N LYS A 20 -2.23 9.18 7.76
CA LYS A 20 -3.56 9.21 8.41
C LYS A 20 -4.58 10.12 7.70
N GLY A 21 -4.14 11.23 7.12
CA GLY A 21 -5.00 12.20 6.45
C GLY A 21 -5.29 11.90 4.98
N ILE A 22 -4.77 10.78 4.46
CA ILE A 22 -4.72 10.52 3.03
C ILE A 22 -6.00 9.83 2.55
N ASP A 23 -6.58 10.37 1.48
CA ASP A 23 -7.74 9.79 0.80
C ASP A 23 -7.30 8.87 -0.35
N TRP A 24 -7.04 7.61 0.00
CA TRP A 24 -6.62 6.56 -0.92
C TRP A 24 -7.67 6.22 -1.99
N SER A 25 -8.94 6.60 -1.80
CA SER A 25 -10.03 6.27 -2.73
C SER A 25 -9.91 6.98 -4.09
N LYS A 26 -9.17 8.11 -4.12
CA LYS A 26 -8.95 8.88 -5.35
C LYS A 26 -7.82 8.33 -6.21
N SER A 27 -6.77 7.82 -5.58
CA SER A 27 -5.56 7.31 -6.22
C SER A 27 -4.71 6.53 -5.21
N PHE A 28 -3.99 5.51 -5.66
CA PHE A 28 -2.94 4.91 -4.82
C PHE A 28 -1.62 5.69 -4.88
N ALA A 29 -1.42 6.54 -5.89
CA ALA A 29 -0.26 7.42 -6.00
C ALA A 29 -0.46 8.65 -5.10
N GLN A 30 -0.17 8.47 -3.81
CA GLN A 30 -0.34 9.49 -2.78
C GLN A 30 1.00 10.13 -2.42
N ASP A 31 0.97 11.44 -2.19
CA ASP A 31 2.10 12.16 -1.62
C ASP A 31 2.03 12.07 -0.09
N LEU A 32 3.02 11.41 0.51
CA LEU A 32 3.16 11.27 1.96
C LEU A 32 4.28 12.16 2.52
N THR A 33 4.89 13.00 1.69
CA THR A 33 5.94 13.91 2.10
C THR A 33 5.34 15.13 2.77
N ASN A 34 6.02 15.61 3.82
CA ASN A 34 5.71 16.82 4.58
C ASN A 34 4.23 16.98 4.95
N GLN A 35 3.56 15.89 5.30
CA GLN A 35 2.16 15.89 5.72
C GLN A 35 2.02 16.54 7.10
N LYS A 36 0.91 17.27 7.30
CA LYS A 36 0.52 17.79 8.61
C LYS A 36 0.02 16.67 9.49
N GLY A 37 0.18 16.83 10.80
CA GLY A 37 -0.30 15.84 11.77
C GLY A 37 0.70 15.63 12.90
N GLU A 38 0.15 15.28 14.07
CA GLU A 38 0.96 14.95 15.22
C GLU A 38 1.87 13.75 14.89
N ASN A 39 3.17 13.93 15.17
CA ASN A 39 4.21 12.92 14.93
C ASN A 39 4.25 12.37 13.49
N ALA A 40 3.82 13.14 12.49
CA ALA A 40 3.98 12.78 11.08
C ALA A 40 5.44 12.94 10.65
N TRP A 41 6.07 11.83 10.23
CA TRP A 41 7.42 11.87 9.70
C TRP A 41 7.45 12.56 8.33
N PRO A 42 8.29 13.60 8.13
CA PRO A 42 8.20 14.49 6.96
C PRO A 42 8.69 13.87 5.64
N ILE A 43 9.41 12.75 5.69
CA ILE A 43 9.97 12.08 4.50
C ILE A 43 9.44 10.65 4.48
N THR A 44 8.11 10.52 4.33
CA THR A 44 7.42 9.24 4.21
C THR A 44 7.04 9.00 2.75
N SER A 45 7.04 7.74 2.32
CA SER A 45 6.52 7.32 1.02
C SER A 45 5.96 5.91 1.12
N THR A 46 4.96 5.60 0.30
CA THR A 46 4.60 4.22 0.00
C THR A 46 5.46 3.68 -1.14
N THR A 47 5.30 2.40 -1.47
CA THR A 47 5.94 1.75 -2.62
C THR A 47 4.91 0.93 -3.41
N PHE A 48 5.24 0.57 -4.64
CA PHE A 48 4.28 0.00 -5.59
C PHE A 48 4.78 -1.28 -6.22
N ILE A 49 3.83 -2.16 -6.50
CA ILE A 49 4.01 -3.34 -7.34
C ILE A 49 3.29 -3.09 -8.66
N LEU A 50 3.97 -3.36 -9.77
CA LEU A 50 3.39 -3.28 -11.10
C LEU A 50 3.07 -4.68 -11.64
N VAL A 51 1.85 -4.85 -12.14
CA VAL A 51 1.38 -6.07 -12.80
C VAL A 51 0.68 -5.71 -14.11
N HIS A 52 0.76 -6.60 -15.10
CA HIS A 52 0.02 -6.42 -16.35
C HIS A 52 -1.48 -6.59 -16.12
N LYS A 53 -2.28 -5.65 -16.66
CA LYS A 53 -3.75 -5.72 -16.62
C LYS A 53 -4.30 -6.90 -17.42
N ALA A 54 -3.71 -7.18 -18.58
CA ALA A 54 -4.02 -8.35 -19.40
C ALA A 54 -2.80 -9.27 -19.41
N SER A 55 -2.91 -10.42 -18.76
CA SER A 55 -1.80 -11.37 -18.63
C SER A 55 -1.85 -12.45 -19.70
N ASN A 56 -0.73 -12.65 -20.41
CA ASN A 56 -0.50 -13.82 -21.26
C ASN A 56 -0.01 -15.05 -20.47
N LYS A 57 0.19 -14.88 -19.16
CA LYS A 57 0.65 -15.89 -18.19
C LYS A 57 -0.27 -15.87 -16.97
N PRO A 58 -1.57 -16.20 -17.14
CA PRO A 58 -2.58 -15.95 -16.12
C PRO A 58 -2.31 -16.67 -14.80
N GLU A 59 -1.79 -17.91 -14.86
CA GLU A 59 -1.44 -18.68 -13.66
C GLU A 59 -0.35 -17.98 -12.83
N HIS A 60 0.70 -17.48 -13.47
CA HIS A 60 1.77 -16.75 -12.79
C HIS A 60 1.25 -15.44 -12.16
N THR A 61 0.42 -14.70 -12.89
CA THR A 61 -0.16 -13.46 -12.36
C THR A 61 -1.08 -13.74 -11.17
N ALA A 62 -1.89 -14.80 -11.22
CA ALA A 62 -2.74 -15.19 -10.09
C ALA A 62 -1.91 -15.55 -8.85
N GLU A 63 -0.80 -16.29 -9.00
CA GLU A 63 0.09 -16.61 -7.87
C GLU A 63 0.79 -15.36 -7.30
N VAL A 64 1.17 -14.40 -8.14
CA VAL A 64 1.69 -13.09 -7.67
C VAL A 64 0.65 -12.37 -6.82
N LEU A 65 -0.61 -12.31 -7.26
CA LEU A 65 -1.68 -11.67 -6.49
C LEU A 65 -1.95 -12.40 -5.16
N LYS A 66 -1.94 -13.74 -5.17
CA LYS A 66 -2.06 -14.56 -3.95
C LYS A 66 -0.92 -14.30 -2.97
N PHE A 67 0.31 -14.17 -3.47
CA PHE A 67 1.47 -13.85 -2.63
C PHE A 67 1.29 -12.51 -1.90
N PHE A 68 0.92 -11.45 -2.61
CA PHE A 68 0.70 -10.15 -1.98
C PHE A 68 -0.55 -10.12 -1.09
N ASP A 69 -1.62 -10.84 -1.44
CA ASP A 69 -2.79 -10.97 -0.56
C ASP A 69 -2.43 -11.72 0.74
N TRP A 70 -1.62 -12.77 0.66
CA TRP A 70 -1.09 -13.44 1.84
C TRP A 70 -0.22 -12.50 2.68
N ALA A 71 0.63 -11.69 2.04
CA ALA A 71 1.48 -10.72 2.73
C ALA A 71 0.63 -9.65 3.46
N TYR A 72 -0.44 -9.15 2.85
CA TYR A 72 -1.36 -8.24 3.54
C TYR A 72 -2.05 -8.90 4.75
N LYS A 73 -2.41 -10.18 4.64
CA LYS A 73 -3.11 -10.92 5.71
C LYS A 73 -2.20 -11.34 6.87
N ASN A 74 -0.95 -11.70 6.58
CA ASN A 74 -0.10 -12.42 7.53
C ASN A 74 1.26 -11.75 7.77
N GLY A 75 1.72 -10.90 6.84
CA GLY A 75 3.08 -10.34 6.85
C GLY A 75 3.25 -9.04 7.63
N GLY A 76 2.19 -8.57 8.32
CA GLY A 76 2.24 -7.29 9.03
C GLY A 76 3.32 -7.25 10.10
N LYS A 77 3.47 -8.35 10.86
CA LYS A 77 4.49 -8.45 11.92
C LYS A 77 5.91 -8.38 11.34
N GLU A 78 6.17 -9.07 10.24
CA GLU A 78 7.46 -9.06 9.55
C GLU A 78 7.78 -7.69 8.96
N ALA A 79 6.78 -6.99 8.41
CA ALA A 79 6.95 -5.61 7.92
C ALA A 79 7.30 -4.65 9.06
N ASN A 80 6.55 -4.71 10.17
CA ASN A 80 6.78 -3.86 11.34
C ASN A 80 8.14 -4.16 12.01
N ALA A 81 8.58 -5.43 12.04
CA ALA A 81 9.91 -5.79 12.53
C ALA A 81 11.07 -5.19 11.72
N LEU A 82 10.79 -4.70 10.50
CA LEU A 82 11.70 -3.97 9.63
C LEU A 82 11.40 -2.46 9.57
N ASP A 83 10.62 -1.95 10.53
CA ASP A 83 10.17 -0.55 10.65
C ASP A 83 9.29 -0.05 9.48
N TYR A 84 8.71 -0.96 8.68
CA TYR A 84 7.69 -0.59 7.69
C TYR A 84 6.31 -0.54 8.34
N ALA A 85 5.63 0.60 8.18
CA ALA A 85 4.20 0.71 8.50
C ALA A 85 3.36 -0.08 7.51
N THR A 86 2.34 -0.79 8.00
CA THR A 86 1.38 -1.52 7.16
C THR A 86 0.29 -0.60 6.62
N LEU A 87 -0.20 -0.88 5.41
CA LEU A 87 -1.38 -0.19 4.88
C LEU A 87 -2.62 -0.49 5.74
N PRO A 88 -3.50 0.48 5.98
CA PRO A 88 -4.78 0.24 6.65
C PRO A 88 -5.65 -0.76 5.87
N GLU A 89 -6.44 -1.57 6.59
CA GLU A 89 -7.28 -2.63 5.98
C GLU A 89 -8.22 -2.09 4.90
N ASN A 90 -8.78 -0.89 5.08
CA ASN A 90 -9.65 -0.27 4.07
C ASN A 90 -8.91 0.06 2.77
N VAL A 91 -7.60 0.28 2.80
CA VAL A 91 -6.77 0.49 1.61
C VAL A 91 -6.44 -0.85 0.96
N VAL A 92 -6.15 -1.88 1.76
CA VAL A 92 -5.96 -3.25 1.27
C VAL A 92 -7.21 -3.76 0.53
N GLU A 93 -8.40 -3.50 1.07
CA GLU A 93 -9.66 -3.85 0.40
C GLU A 93 -9.86 -3.10 -0.93
N GLN A 94 -9.43 -1.85 -1.02
CA GLN A 94 -9.44 -1.11 -2.30
C GLN A 94 -8.48 -1.74 -3.31
N VAL A 95 -7.30 -2.19 -2.88
CA VAL A 95 -6.34 -2.92 -3.74
C VAL A 95 -6.96 -4.23 -4.24
N ARG A 96 -7.56 -5.02 -3.34
CA ARG A 96 -8.28 -6.26 -3.69
C ARG A 96 -9.39 -6.01 -4.71
N ALA A 97 -10.21 -4.98 -4.52
CA ALA A 97 -11.26 -4.60 -5.46
C ALA A 97 -10.71 -4.16 -6.83
N ALA A 98 -9.61 -3.41 -6.83
CA ALA A 98 -8.93 -2.99 -8.05
C ALA A 98 -8.40 -4.20 -8.84
N TRP A 99 -7.83 -5.20 -8.17
CA TRP A 99 -7.37 -6.44 -8.83
C TRP A 99 -8.51 -7.20 -9.53
N LYS A 100 -9.64 -7.42 -8.85
CA LYS A 100 -10.84 -8.09 -9.43
C LYS A 100 -11.32 -7.41 -10.72
N THR A 101 -11.17 -6.10 -10.77
CA THR A 101 -11.68 -5.28 -11.89
C THR A 101 -10.67 -5.16 -13.03
N ASN A 102 -9.37 -5.04 -12.71
CA ASN A 102 -8.34 -4.62 -13.67
C ASN A 102 -7.39 -5.73 -14.12
N VAL A 103 -7.27 -6.84 -13.40
CA VAL A 103 -6.29 -7.89 -13.72
C VAL A 103 -7.02 -9.13 -14.25
N LYS A 104 -6.85 -9.37 -15.54
CA LYS A 104 -7.60 -10.36 -16.31
C LYS A 104 -6.67 -11.21 -17.18
N ASP A 105 -7.13 -12.39 -17.55
CA ASP A 105 -6.53 -13.17 -18.64
C ASP A 105 -6.88 -12.61 -20.02
N SER A 106 -6.34 -13.23 -21.08
CA SER A 106 -6.62 -12.87 -22.47
C SER A 106 -8.08 -13.04 -22.90
N SER A 107 -8.88 -13.80 -22.14
CA SER A 107 -10.32 -13.97 -22.38
C SER A 107 -11.18 -12.95 -21.63
N GLY A 108 -10.56 -12.11 -20.78
CA GLY A 108 -11.25 -11.10 -19.97
C GLY A 108 -11.75 -11.61 -18.61
N LYS A 109 -11.41 -12.85 -18.22
CA LYS A 109 -11.75 -13.40 -16.90
C LYS A 109 -10.80 -12.82 -15.84
N ALA A 110 -11.36 -12.39 -14.71
CA ALA A 110 -10.58 -11.87 -13.58
C ALA A 110 -9.68 -12.96 -12.96
N LEU A 111 -8.48 -12.56 -12.54
CA LEU A 111 -7.46 -13.44 -11.96
C LEU A 111 -7.40 -13.41 -10.43
N TYR A 112 -8.29 -12.64 -9.79
CA TYR A 112 -8.44 -12.51 -8.35
C TYR A 112 -9.92 -12.44 -7.98
#